data_AF-A0A7W6BJT6-F1
#
_entry.id   AF-A0A7W6BJT6-F1
#
_cell.length_a   1.000
_cell.length_b   1.000
_cell.length_c   1.000
_cell.angle_alpha   90.00
_cell.angle_beta   90.00
_cell.angle_gamma   90.00
#
_symmetry.space_group_name_H-M   'P 1'
#
loop_
_entity.id
_entity.type
_entity.pdbx_description
1 polymer ?
#
loop_
_entity_poly.entity_id
_entity_poly.type
_entity_poly.pdbx_seq_one_letter_code
_entity_poly.pdbx_strand_id
1 'polypeptide(L)'
;MTRFTLEKGKWYGMTMYPGYGDTAYHSPIRVKDVRPLKSGAGWIDIDFFNAAYAQGVQDFTYRLRMLKRGEQYMLAAIEEMDRAISLVPCSLGWMKKYFPDQVPRLTDIMENMAGFAVAMDRLTSSCHHQ
;
A
#
# COMPACT_ATOMS: atom_id res chain seq x y z
N MET A 1 -1.21 3.85 -23.27
CA MET A 1 -0.37 3.19 -22.25
C MET A 1 -1.01 3.38 -20.88
N THR A 2 -1.35 2.29 -20.21
CA THR A 2 -2.03 2.30 -18.90
C THR A 2 -1.00 2.66 -17.84
N ARG A 3 -1.22 3.77 -17.13
CA ARG A 3 -0.30 4.23 -16.07
C ARG A 3 -0.61 3.48 -14.77
N PHE A 4 0.42 3.12 -14.00
CA PHE A 4 0.26 2.46 -12.71
C PHE A 4 -0.65 3.27 -11.75
N THR A 5 -1.67 2.63 -11.19
CA THR A 5 -2.61 3.25 -10.24
C THR A 5 -2.73 2.40 -9.00
N LEU A 6 -2.85 3.06 -7.85
CA LEU A 6 -3.24 2.40 -6.62
C LEU A 6 -4.75 2.19 -6.63
N GLU A 7 -5.17 1.07 -6.08
CA GLU A 7 -6.56 0.65 -6.01
C GLU A 7 -6.87 0.21 -4.58
N LYS A 8 -8.03 0.65 -4.11
CA LYS A 8 -8.58 0.25 -2.81
C LYS A 8 -8.68 -1.27 -2.72
N GLY A 9 -8.27 -1.80 -1.57
CA GLY A 9 -8.28 -3.22 -1.23
C GLY A 9 -7.09 -4.02 -1.76
N LYS A 10 -6.27 -3.46 -2.66
CA LYS A 10 -5.12 -4.17 -3.24
C LYS A 10 -3.85 -4.05 -2.40
N TRP A 11 -2.99 -5.05 -2.55
CA TRP A 11 -1.69 -5.14 -1.90
C TRP A 11 -0.57 -4.63 -2.81
N TYR A 12 0.36 -3.88 -2.24
CA TYR A 12 1.51 -3.29 -2.92
C TYR A 12 2.77 -3.50 -2.10
N GLY A 13 3.90 -3.71 -2.78
CA GLY A 13 5.21 -3.64 -2.15
C GLY A 13 5.59 -2.18 -1.98
N MET A 14 5.69 -1.70 -0.74
CA MET A 14 6.22 -0.39 -0.42
C MET A 14 7.72 -0.50 -0.12
N THR A 15 8.50 0.41 -0.68
CA THR A 15 9.87 0.69 -0.21
C THR A 15 9.99 2.17 0.13
N MET A 16 10.48 2.49 1.32
CA MET A 16 10.70 3.85 1.80
C MET A 16 12.20 4.18 1.84
N TYR A 17 12.56 5.38 1.39
CA TYR A 17 13.92 5.88 1.28
C TYR A 17 14.05 7.26 1.94
N PRO A 18 14.95 7.42 2.93
CA PRO A 18 15.42 6.35 3.80
C PRO A 18 14.25 5.73 4.60
N GLY A 19 14.42 4.50 5.08
CA GLY A 19 13.49 3.85 6.00
C GLY A 19 13.88 4.09 7.45
N TYR A 20 14.80 3.27 7.95
CA TYR A 20 15.39 3.39 9.29
C TYR A 20 16.89 3.61 9.17
N GLY A 21 17.39 4.71 9.74
CA GLY A 21 18.75 5.17 9.50
C GLY A 21 19.01 5.30 7.99
N ASP A 22 20.12 4.73 7.52
CA ASP A 22 20.52 4.79 6.11
C ASP A 22 19.98 3.64 5.25
N THR A 23 19.11 2.79 5.82
CA THR A 23 18.59 1.60 5.13
C THR A 23 17.17 1.81 4.65
N ALA A 24 16.87 1.29 3.45
CA ALA A 24 15.52 1.29 2.91
C ALA A 24 14.60 0.39 3.76
N TYR A 25 13.39 0.86 4.03
CA TYR A 25 12.37 0.05 4.70
C TYR A 25 11.44 -0.56 3.66
N HIS A 26 11.18 -1.85 3.76
CA HIS A 26 10.25 -2.56 2.88
C HIS A 26 9.02 -2.99 3.68
N SER A 27 7.85 -3.00 3.05
CA SER A 27 6.66 -3.63 3.62
C SER A 27 5.59 -3.92 2.56
N PRO A 28 4.91 -5.07 2.63
CA PRO A 28 3.61 -5.22 1.99
C PRO A 28 2.60 -4.29 2.65
N ILE A 29 1.98 -3.43 1.84
CA ILE A 29 0.89 -2.56 2.30
C ILE A 29 -0.41 -2.89 1.59
N ARG A 30 -1.53 -2.85 2.32
CA ARG A 30 -2.86 -2.94 1.74
C ARG A 30 -3.49 -1.57 1.70
N VAL A 31 -3.76 -1.05 0.50
CA VAL A 31 -4.40 0.25 0.34
C VAL A 31 -5.86 0.14 0.80
N LYS A 32 -6.25 0.98 1.75
CA LYS A 32 -7.62 1.09 2.27
C LYS A 32 -8.41 2.16 1.55
N ASP A 33 -7.77 3.27 1.20
CA ASP A 33 -8.38 4.33 0.41
C ASP A 33 -7.34 5.16 -0.35
N VAL A 34 -7.75 5.79 -1.45
CA VAL A 34 -6.91 6.69 -2.25
C VAL A 34 -7.72 7.91 -2.65
N ARG A 35 -7.31 9.10 -2.18
CA ARG A 35 -8.01 10.36 -2.40
C ARG A 35 -7.11 11.35 -3.14
N PRO A 36 -7.34 11.59 -4.44
CA PRO A 36 -6.66 12.66 -5.16
C PRO A 36 -7.12 14.03 -4.67
N LEU A 37 -6.19 14.95 -4.39
CA LEU A 37 -6.53 16.28 -3.87
C LEU A 37 -6.98 17.28 -4.94
N LYS A 38 -7.03 16.86 -6.22
CA LYS A 38 -7.46 17.66 -7.40
C LYS A 38 -6.82 19.06 -7.50
N SER A 39 -5.66 19.26 -6.90
CA SER A 39 -4.94 20.54 -6.87
C SER A 39 -4.07 20.80 -8.11
N GLY A 40 -4.05 19.89 -9.08
CA GLY A 40 -3.14 19.93 -10.24
C GLY A 40 -1.67 19.61 -9.92
N ALA A 41 -1.26 19.64 -8.66
CA ALA A 41 0.12 19.43 -8.21
C ALA A 41 0.48 17.94 -7.95
N GLY A 42 -0.37 17.00 -8.37
CA GLY A 42 -0.07 15.56 -8.29
C GLY A 42 -0.11 14.98 -6.87
N TRP A 43 -0.89 15.57 -5.97
CA TRP A 43 -1.04 15.10 -4.60
C TRP A 43 -2.16 14.07 -4.44
N ILE A 44 -1.89 13.04 -3.65
CA ILE A 44 -2.85 12.03 -3.21
C ILE A 44 -2.70 11.80 -1.71
N ASP A 45 -3.82 11.60 -1.02
CA ASP A 45 -3.82 11.00 0.31
C ASP A 45 -4.08 9.50 0.16
N ILE A 46 -3.31 8.67 0.84
CA ILE A 46 -3.52 7.23 0.92
C ILE A 46 -3.71 6.82 2.37
N ASP A 47 -4.70 5.96 2.60
CA ASP A 47 -4.81 5.22 3.86
C ASP A 47 -4.43 3.77 3.56
N PHE A 48 -3.61 3.17 4.41
CA PHE A 48 -3.16 1.81 4.20
C PHE A 48 -2.86 1.07 5.50
N PHE A 49 -2.94 -0.26 5.42
CA PHE A 49 -2.45 -1.18 6.43
C PHE A 49 -1.01 -1.60 6.08
N ASN A 50 -0.10 -1.62 7.05
CA ASN A 50 1.31 -1.95 6.92
C ASN A 50 1.62 -3.31 7.58
N ALA A 51 1.80 -4.36 6.78
CA ALA A 51 1.92 -5.72 7.28
C ALA A 51 3.22 -6.02 8.02
N ALA A 52 4.31 -5.34 7.66
CA ALA A 52 5.61 -5.51 8.31
C ALA A 52 5.81 -4.58 9.53
N TYR A 53 4.81 -3.80 9.93
CA TYR A 53 4.89 -2.94 11.12
C TYR A 53 4.46 -3.67 12.39
N ALA A 54 4.83 -3.11 13.55
CA ALA A 54 4.45 -3.64 14.85
C ALA A 54 2.93 -3.77 14.97
N GLN A 55 2.48 -4.91 15.50
CA GLN A 55 1.07 -5.21 15.69
C GLN A 55 0.40 -4.13 16.54
N GLY A 56 -0.80 -3.70 16.14
CA GLY A 56 -1.55 -2.64 16.83
C GLY A 56 -1.24 -1.22 16.36
N VAL A 57 -0.22 -1.01 15.52
CA VAL A 57 0.15 0.32 14.96
C VAL A 57 0.35 0.22 13.44
N GLN A 58 -0.50 -0.56 12.77
CA GLN A 58 -0.31 -0.91 11.36
C GLN A 58 -1.06 0.00 10.40
N ASP A 59 -1.93 0.87 10.90
CA ASP A 59 -2.75 1.74 10.08
C ASP A 59 -2.13 3.12 9.96
N PHE A 60 -1.91 3.54 8.72
CA PHE A 60 -1.23 4.78 8.39
C PHE A 60 -2.00 5.57 7.34
N THR A 61 -1.85 6.89 7.42
CA THR A 61 -2.26 7.83 6.38
C THR A 61 -1.03 8.59 5.92
N TYR A 62 -0.75 8.55 4.62
CA TYR A 62 0.29 9.38 4.00
C TYR A 62 -0.30 10.31 2.96
N ARG A 63 0.14 11.56 3.00
CA ARG A 63 0.01 12.48 1.88
C ARG A 63 1.25 12.43 1.01
N LEU A 64 1.02 12.15 -0.27
CA LEU A 64 2.06 11.82 -1.23
C LEU A 64 2.04 12.78 -2.41
N ARG A 65 3.20 13.35 -2.74
CA ARG A 65 3.41 14.07 -4.00
C ARG A 65 3.97 13.12 -5.03
N MET A 66 3.24 12.94 -6.13
CA MET A 66 3.71 12.14 -7.26
C MET A 66 5.00 12.72 -7.85
N LEU A 67 6.08 11.94 -7.86
CA LEU A 67 7.34 12.29 -8.52
C LEU A 67 7.44 11.66 -9.90
N LYS A 68 7.12 10.36 -9.98
CA LYS A 68 7.15 9.60 -11.23
C LYS A 68 6.15 8.46 -11.18
N ARG A 69 5.62 8.10 -12.35
CA ARG A 69 4.73 6.95 -12.53
C ARG A 69 5.15 6.20 -13.78
N GLY A 70 5.53 4.95 -13.60
CA GLY A 70 5.77 4.01 -14.68
C GLY A 70 4.54 3.15 -14.96
N GLU A 71 4.75 2.10 -15.75
CA GLU A 71 3.71 1.09 -16.00
C GLU A 71 3.54 0.13 -14.81
N GLN A 72 4.63 -0.13 -14.08
CA GLN A 72 4.68 -1.13 -12.99
C GLN A 72 5.10 -0.52 -11.64
N TYR A 73 5.20 0.80 -11.54
CA TYR A 73 5.60 1.45 -10.32
C TYR A 73 5.09 2.89 -10.19
N MET A 74 5.10 3.35 -8.95
CA MET A 74 4.91 4.74 -8.55
C MET A 74 6.05 5.16 -7.64
N LEU A 75 6.56 6.37 -7.80
CA LEU A 75 7.52 7.01 -6.91
C LEU A 75 6.89 8.33 -6.42
N ALA A 76 6.88 8.53 -5.10
CA ALA A 76 6.28 9.70 -4.48
C ALA A 76 7.12 10.21 -3.30
N ALA A 77 7.10 11.52 -3.06
CA ALA A 77 7.59 12.12 -1.83
C ALA A 77 6.48 12.16 -0.78
N ILE A 78 6.82 12.02 0.49
CA ILE A 78 5.86 12.18 1.61
C ILE A 78 5.87 13.65 2.07
N GLU A 79 4.71 14.29 2.28
CA GLU A 79 4.64 15.75 2.58
C GLU A 79 5.42 16.15 3.84
N GLU A 80 5.28 15.37 4.92
CA GLU A 80 5.78 15.73 6.25
C GLU A 80 7.12 15.08 6.60
N MET A 81 7.76 14.43 5.62
CA MET A 81 9.00 13.69 5.85
C MET A 81 9.97 13.94 4.70
N ASP A 82 11.26 14.05 5.00
CA ASP A 82 12.31 14.01 3.99
C ASP A 82 12.55 12.56 3.52
N ARG A 83 11.49 11.95 2.97
CA ARG A 83 11.44 10.56 2.54
C ARG A 83 10.63 10.42 1.27
N ALA A 84 11.04 9.45 0.45
CA ALA A 84 10.30 9.01 -0.72
C ALA A 84 9.86 7.57 -0.56
N ILE A 85 8.76 7.20 -1.22
CA ILE A 85 8.33 5.82 -1.34
C ILE A 85 8.23 5.40 -2.79
N SER A 86 8.65 4.16 -3.07
CA SER A 86 8.26 3.44 -4.28
C SER A 86 7.18 2.42 -3.97
N LEU A 87 6.14 2.39 -4.78
CA LEU A 87 5.06 1.41 -4.73
C LEU A 87 5.07 0.58 -6.00
N VAL A 88 5.06 -0.74 -5.85
CA VAL A 88 5.05 -1.74 -6.94
C VAL A 88 3.99 -2.81 -6.66
N PRO A 89 3.56 -3.60 -7.66
CA PRO A 89 2.74 -4.79 -7.39
C PRO A 89 3.40 -5.69 -6.34
N CYS A 90 2.65 -6.09 -5.31
CA CYS A 90 3.15 -7.03 -4.31
C CYS A 90 3.17 -8.45 -4.89
N SER A 91 4.23 -8.81 -5.60
CA SER A 91 4.40 -10.14 -6.18
C SER A 91 5.09 -11.09 -5.20
N LEU A 92 4.91 -12.40 -5.41
CA LEU A 92 5.66 -13.42 -4.66
C LEU A 92 7.17 -13.24 -4.81
N GLY A 93 7.65 -12.84 -5.99
CA GLY A 93 9.07 -12.55 -6.22
C GLY A 93 9.58 -11.38 -5.37
N TRP A 94 8.78 -10.31 -5.25
CA TRP A 94 9.10 -9.18 -4.38
C TRP A 94 9.14 -9.60 -2.90
N MET A 95 8.15 -10.38 -2.44
CA MET A 95 8.13 -10.88 -1.07
C MET A 95 9.32 -11.80 -0.76
N LYS A 96 9.64 -12.75 -1.65
CA LYS A 96 10.80 -13.64 -1.48
C LYS A 96 12.12 -12.86 -1.41
N LYS A 97 12.22 -11.74 -2.12
CA LYS A 97 13.42 -10.89 -2.12
C LYS A 97 13.64 -10.18 -0.77
N TYR A 98 12.58 -9.59 -0.20
CA TYR A 98 12.72 -8.73 0.98
C TYR A 98 12.29 -9.39 2.30
N PHE A 99 11.55 -10.49 2.23
CA PHE A 99 10.99 -11.21 3.37
C PHE A 99 11.09 -12.74 3.20
N PRO A 100 12.26 -13.31 2.86
CA PRO A 100 12.39 -14.72 2.49
C PRO A 100 11.79 -15.67 3.52
N ASP A 101 12.02 -15.41 4.81
CA ASP A 101 11.57 -16.27 5.91
C ASP A 101 10.15 -15.96 6.40
N GLN A 102 9.55 -14.86 5.94
CA GLN A 102 8.22 -14.42 6.38
C GLN A 102 7.14 -14.60 5.29
N VAL A 103 7.49 -15.15 4.12
CA VAL A 103 6.53 -15.36 3.02
C VAL A 103 5.27 -16.12 3.48
N PRO A 104 5.34 -17.23 4.24
CA PRO A 104 4.14 -17.95 4.67
C PRO A 104 3.22 -17.07 5.53
N ARG A 105 3.80 -16.36 6.52
CA ARG A 105 3.06 -15.45 7.40
C ARG A 105 2.41 -14.30 6.64
N LEU A 106 3.16 -13.65 5.76
CA LEU A 106 2.65 -12.50 5.00
C LEU A 106 1.56 -12.91 4.02
N THR A 107 1.70 -14.09 3.41
CA THR A 107 0.66 -14.64 2.52
C THR A 107 -0.63 -14.90 3.29
N ASP A 108 -0.55 -15.51 4.47
CA ASP A 108 -1.71 -15.74 5.35
C ASP A 108 -2.41 -14.43 5.74
N ILE A 109 -1.65 -13.40 6.12
CA ILE A 109 -2.19 -12.05 6.38
C ILE A 109 -2.92 -11.49 5.16
N MET A 110 -2.33 -11.63 3.97
CA MET A 110 -2.88 -11.12 2.72
C MET A 110 -4.18 -11.81 2.33
N GLU A 111 -4.24 -13.14 2.48
CA GLU A 111 -5.42 -13.98 2.19
C GLU A 111 -6.56 -13.72 3.17
N ASN A 112 -6.27 -13.68 4.48
CA ASN A 112 -7.28 -13.48 5.52
C ASN A 112 -7.91 -12.08 5.45
N MET A 113 -7.14 -11.04 5.09
CA MET A 113 -7.71 -9.70 4.87
C MET A 113 -8.46 -9.56 3.56
N ALA A 114 -8.06 -10.29 2.51
CA ALA A 114 -8.83 -10.34 1.28
C ALA A 114 -10.20 -11.01 1.53
N GLY A 115 -10.20 -12.14 2.27
CA GLY A 115 -11.41 -12.84 2.68
C GLY A 115 -12.34 -11.99 3.55
N PHE A 116 -11.81 -11.29 4.55
CA PHE A 116 -12.59 -10.39 5.40
C PHE A 116 -13.21 -9.22 4.62
N ALA A 117 -12.45 -8.61 3.70
CA ALA A 117 -12.98 -7.52 2.88
C ALA A 117 -14.11 -7.98 1.95
N VAL A 118 -13.95 -9.15 1.30
CA VAL A 118 -15.02 -9.73 0.47
C VAL A 118 -16.25 -10.08 1.30
N ALA A 119 -16.07 -10.60 2.52
CA ALA A 119 -17.18 -10.88 3.43
C ALA A 119 -17.91 -9.60 3.85
N MET A 120 -17.17 -8.54 4.18
CA MET A 120 -17.74 -7.24 4.56
C MET A 120 -18.45 -6.52 3.41
N ASP A 121 -17.91 -6.56 2.19
CA ASP A 121 -18.55 -5.96 1.01
C ASP A 121 -19.87 -6.67 0.68
N ARG A 122 -19.96 -7.99 0.91
CA ARG A 122 -21.23 -8.75 0.77
C ARG A 122 -22.25 -8.34 1.82
N LEU A 123 -21.82 -8.11 3.06
CA LEU A 123 -22.70 -7.67 4.15
C LEU A 123 -23.23 -6.25 3.92
N THR A 124 -22.39 -5.31 3.48
CA THR A 124 -22.81 -3.93 3.20
C THR A 124 -23.68 -3.82 1.95
N SER A 125 -23.42 -4.61 0.91
CA SER A 125 -24.25 -4.66 -0.30
C SER A 125 -25.63 -5.29 -0.05
N SER A 126 -25.76 -6.15 0.97
CA SER A 126 -27.05 -6.73 1.37
C SER A 126 -27.97 -5.76 2.13
N CYS A 127 -27.44 -4.64 2.64
CA CYS A 127 -28.23 -3.60 3.32
C CYS A 127 -28.82 -2.53 2.38
N HIS A 128 -28.52 -2.54 1.08
CA HIS A 128 -29.06 -1.56 0.10
C HIS A 128 -30.22 -2.10 -0.76
N HIS A 129 -30.82 -3.23 -0.37
CA HIS A 129 -32.01 -3.82 -1.01
C HIS A 129 -33.18 -4.05 -0.04
N GLN A 130 -33.29 -3.23 1.01
CA GLN A 130 -34.52 -3.14 1.82
C GLN A 130 -35.08 -1.73 1.77
#